data_AF-A0AAV5RLZ2-F1
#
_entry.id   AF-A0AAV5RLZ2-F1
#
_cell.length_a   1.000
_cell.length_b   1.000
_cell.length_c   1.000
_cell.angle_alpha   90.00
_cell.angle_beta   90.00
_cell.angle_gamma   90.00
#
_symmetry.space_group_name_H-M   'P 1'
#
loop_
_entity.id
_entity.type
_entity.pdbx_description
1 polymer ?
#
loop_
_entity_poly.entity_id
_entity_poly.type
_entity_poly.pdbx_seq_one_letter_code
_entity_poly.pdbx_strand_id
1 'polypeptide(L)'
;MSDPTKIWVDGCFDFFHHGHAGALRQARKLGSQLYVGVHSDEAILKNKGPVVMHLDERVYAVDTCRWTTQVVPNAPYVTSVQVMDEYDCKYVAHGDDITTDADGNDCYAEVKQLHRFLEFKRTPNISTTDLIARMLSSSCAHHIPADSTWLHEPSVVDQFAAYATAANGTDPFAAVYNCTSQGIEVLVRGDHASNSAVLVSGAFDLFHCGDIEYLEKAKVSTPMGTKLVVGIYSDSDVQREKGKNYPIMNIYERALCVLQCKYVDAVILNCKPGFDLADIHFLPGQLNVDSIRLTTFKNLSSDVIIKRVLSNREQYEERQRRKNMKSINEEKIKAHN
;
A
#
# COMPACT_ATOMS: atom_id res chain seq x y z
N MET A 1 10.74 16.56 -26.56
CA MET A 1 11.09 15.12 -26.49
C MET A 1 10.78 14.69 -25.09
N SER A 2 10.11 13.54 -24.90
CA SER A 2 9.75 13.03 -23.58
C SER A 2 10.98 12.72 -22.72
N ASP A 3 10.90 13.01 -21.42
CA ASP A 3 11.99 12.86 -20.45
C ASP A 3 12.16 11.38 -20.07
N PRO A 4 13.33 10.76 -20.34
CA PRO A 4 13.59 9.36 -20.00
C PRO A 4 13.60 9.07 -18.49
N THR A 5 13.68 10.11 -17.65
CA THR A 5 13.70 10.01 -16.20
C THR A 5 12.31 10.14 -15.57
N LYS A 6 11.28 10.49 -16.35
CA LYS A 6 9.88 10.49 -15.93
C LYS A 6 9.21 9.19 -16.34
N ILE A 7 8.83 8.40 -15.34
CA ILE A 7 8.18 7.10 -15.52
C ILE A 7 6.68 7.25 -15.28
N TRP A 8 5.88 6.73 -16.19
CA TRP A 8 4.43 6.59 -16.03
C TRP A 8 4.11 5.22 -15.46
N VAL A 9 3.17 5.16 -14.51
CA VAL A 9 2.50 3.93 -14.08
C VAL A 9 1.02 4.26 -14.04
N ASP A 10 0.15 3.34 -14.41
CA ASP A 10 -1.28 3.50 -14.21
C ASP A 10 -1.93 2.26 -13.63
N GLY A 11 -3.14 2.44 -13.10
CA GLY A 11 -3.87 1.35 -12.51
C GLY A 11 -5.16 1.77 -11.83
N CYS A 12 -5.91 0.75 -11.41
CA CYS A 12 -7.11 0.97 -10.61
C CYS A 12 -6.75 1.49 -9.22
N PHE A 13 -5.73 0.90 -8.57
CA PHE A 13 -5.35 1.19 -7.18
C PHE A 13 -6.50 1.05 -6.16
N ASP A 14 -7.47 0.19 -6.47
CA ASP A 14 -8.57 -0.16 -5.56
C ASP A 14 -8.05 -1.04 -4.41
N PHE A 15 -8.35 -0.66 -3.17
CA PHE A 15 -7.63 -1.10 -1.98
C PHE A 15 -6.12 -0.90 -2.11
N PHE A 16 -5.65 0.34 -2.07
CA PHE A 16 -4.23 0.61 -2.13
C PHE A 16 -3.50 -0.13 -0.98
N HIS A 17 -2.68 -1.11 -1.32
CA HIS A 17 -2.07 -2.06 -0.40
C HIS A 17 -0.59 -2.19 -0.73
N HIS A 18 0.19 -2.86 0.13
CA HIS A 18 1.64 -2.94 -0.04
C HIS A 18 2.06 -3.47 -1.41
N GLY A 19 1.34 -4.42 -2.03
CA GLY A 19 1.62 -4.83 -3.42
C GLY A 19 1.60 -3.70 -4.47
N HIS A 20 0.67 -2.75 -4.37
CA HIS A 20 0.64 -1.56 -5.22
C HIS A 20 1.81 -0.64 -4.88
N ALA A 21 2.06 -0.40 -3.60
CA ALA A 21 3.16 0.45 -3.15
C ALA A 21 4.54 -0.11 -3.56
N GLY A 22 4.73 -1.44 -3.50
CA GLY A 22 5.93 -2.12 -3.98
C GLY A 22 6.12 -2.02 -5.49
N ALA A 23 5.04 -2.01 -6.27
CA ALA A 23 5.09 -1.72 -7.70
C ALA A 23 5.55 -0.26 -7.96
N LEU A 24 4.96 0.72 -7.26
CA LEU A 24 5.37 2.12 -7.36
C LEU A 24 6.84 2.31 -6.95
N ARG A 25 7.30 1.65 -5.89
CA ARG A 25 8.72 1.66 -5.49
C ARG A 25 9.64 1.11 -6.58
N GLN A 26 9.28 0.00 -7.22
CA GLN A 26 10.09 -0.58 -8.28
C GLN A 26 10.13 0.35 -9.49
N ALA A 27 8.99 0.89 -9.91
CA ALA A 27 8.90 1.86 -11.00
C ALA A 27 9.68 3.15 -10.69
N ARG A 28 9.67 3.59 -9.43
CA ARG A 28 10.45 4.72 -8.94
C ARG A 28 11.95 4.56 -9.15
N LYS A 29 12.48 3.32 -9.15
CA LYS A 29 13.91 3.08 -9.41
C LYS A 29 14.28 3.16 -10.88
N LEU A 30 13.30 3.22 -11.79
CA LEU A 30 13.53 3.29 -13.24
C LEU A 30 13.73 4.75 -13.73
N GLY A 31 13.44 5.76 -12.90
CA GLY A 31 13.64 7.17 -13.23
C GLY A 31 13.55 8.10 -12.02
N SER A 32 13.92 9.37 -12.19
CA SER A 32 13.93 10.36 -11.10
C SER A 32 12.57 11.01 -10.82
N GLN A 33 11.51 10.72 -11.60
CA GLN A 33 10.12 11.12 -11.33
C GLN A 33 9.14 9.98 -11.66
N LEU A 34 8.11 9.80 -10.82
CA LEU A 34 7.06 8.79 -11.00
C LEU A 34 5.68 9.44 -11.07
N TYR A 35 5.06 9.40 -12.24
CA TYR A 35 3.71 9.88 -12.50
C TYR A 35 2.76 8.69 -12.45
N VAL A 36 1.71 8.80 -11.64
CA VAL A 36 0.80 7.68 -11.38
C VAL A 36 -0.62 8.01 -11.83
N GLY A 37 -1.03 7.44 -12.96
CA GLY A 37 -2.37 7.54 -13.52
C GLY A 37 -3.37 6.67 -12.74
N VAL A 38 -4.42 7.30 -12.22
CA VAL A 38 -5.50 6.62 -11.49
C VAL A 38 -6.76 6.65 -12.36
N HIS A 39 -7.23 5.47 -12.78
CA HIS A 39 -8.41 5.38 -13.66
C HIS A 39 -9.69 5.84 -12.93
N SER A 40 -10.67 6.35 -13.67
CA SER A 40 -11.99 6.71 -13.13
C SER A 40 -12.81 5.47 -12.73
N ASP A 41 -13.82 5.67 -11.87
CA ASP A 41 -14.72 4.59 -11.44
C ASP A 41 -15.47 3.97 -12.64
N GLU A 42 -15.89 4.81 -13.60
CA GLU A 42 -16.61 4.39 -14.82
C GLU A 42 -15.71 3.57 -15.75
N ALA A 43 -14.45 3.99 -15.92
CA ALA A 43 -13.48 3.28 -16.75
C ALA A 43 -13.19 1.89 -16.18
N ILE A 44 -13.07 1.77 -14.85
CA ILE A 44 -12.85 0.49 -14.18
C ILE A 44 -14.11 -0.39 -14.26
N LEU A 45 -15.30 0.19 -14.04
CA LEU A 45 -16.57 -0.53 -14.12
C LEU A 45 -16.76 -1.18 -15.49
N LYS A 46 -16.47 -0.44 -16.57
CA LYS A 46 -16.57 -0.94 -17.95
C LYS A 46 -15.64 -2.12 -18.22
N ASN A 47 -14.42 -2.11 -17.70
CA ASN A 47 -13.38 -3.08 -18.07
C ASN A 47 -13.19 -4.24 -17.09
N LYS A 48 -13.51 -4.06 -15.81
CA LYS A 48 -13.13 -5.00 -14.73
C LYS A 48 -14.25 -5.31 -13.75
N GLY A 49 -15.14 -4.35 -13.51
CA GLY A 49 -16.20 -4.43 -12.49
C GLY A 49 -16.11 -3.29 -11.47
N PRO A 50 -17.00 -3.26 -10.46
CA PRO A 50 -17.08 -2.14 -9.52
C PRO A 50 -15.82 -2.02 -8.66
N VAL A 51 -15.56 -0.79 -8.22
CA VAL A 51 -14.55 -0.46 -7.22
C VAL A 51 -15.15 -0.45 -5.82
N VAL A 52 -14.32 -0.69 -4.80
CA VAL A 52 -14.70 -0.47 -3.40
C VAL A 52 -14.34 0.94 -2.92
N MET A 53 -13.18 1.42 -3.37
CA MET A 53 -12.68 2.75 -3.08
C MET A 53 -13.01 3.68 -4.25
N HIS A 54 -13.63 4.82 -3.96
CA HIS A 54 -13.95 5.83 -4.96
C HIS A 54 -12.68 6.53 -5.47
N LEU A 55 -12.78 7.20 -6.61
CA LEU A 55 -11.64 7.85 -7.26
C LEU A 55 -10.87 8.78 -6.32
N ASP A 56 -11.55 9.61 -5.54
CA ASP A 56 -10.93 10.54 -4.59
C ASP A 56 -10.12 9.82 -3.50
N GLU A 57 -10.67 8.73 -2.96
CA GLU A 57 -9.99 7.86 -1.99
C GLU A 57 -8.75 7.20 -2.64
N ARG A 58 -8.86 6.68 -3.87
CA ARG A 58 -7.74 6.03 -4.56
C ARG A 58 -6.63 7.02 -4.92
N VAL A 59 -7.00 8.21 -5.40
CA VAL A 59 -6.07 9.30 -5.72
C VAL A 59 -5.31 9.73 -4.47
N TYR A 60 -6.02 9.93 -3.35
CA TYR A 60 -5.38 10.35 -2.10
C TYR A 60 -4.43 9.28 -1.54
N ALA A 61 -4.80 8.00 -1.62
CA ALA A 61 -3.92 6.91 -1.20
C ALA A 61 -2.64 6.81 -2.06
N VAL A 62 -2.76 7.03 -3.37
CA VAL A 62 -1.61 7.03 -4.30
C VAL A 62 -0.72 8.26 -4.12
N ASP A 63 -1.29 9.44 -3.94
CA ASP A 63 -0.53 10.69 -3.73
C ASP A 63 0.29 10.69 -2.44
N THR A 64 -0.19 9.97 -1.43
CA THR A 64 0.48 9.86 -0.13
C THR A 64 1.49 8.72 -0.07
N CYS A 65 1.60 7.93 -1.14
CA CYS A 65 2.69 6.98 -1.31
C CYS A 65 4.01 7.72 -1.55
N ARG A 66 5.01 7.44 -0.71
CA ARG A 66 6.31 8.11 -0.66
C ARG A 66 7.05 8.18 -1.99
N TRP A 67 6.83 7.18 -2.86
CA TRP A 67 7.52 7.07 -4.14
C TRP A 67 6.81 7.76 -5.29
N THR A 68 5.56 8.20 -5.10
CA THR A 68 4.80 8.96 -6.08
C THR A 68 5.34 10.39 -6.17
N THR A 69 5.64 10.86 -7.39
CA THR A 69 5.97 12.27 -7.64
C THR A 69 4.72 13.09 -7.91
N GLN A 70 3.83 12.57 -8.75
CA GLN A 70 2.56 13.21 -9.08
C GLN A 70 1.49 12.17 -9.40
N VAL A 71 0.31 12.32 -8.80
CA VAL A 71 -0.87 11.54 -9.16
C VAL A 71 -1.63 12.24 -10.30
N VAL A 72 -2.17 11.46 -11.24
CA VAL A 72 -3.00 11.94 -12.34
C VAL A 72 -4.36 11.26 -12.29
N PRO A 73 -5.43 11.95 -11.84
CA PRO A 73 -6.77 11.38 -11.80
C PRO A 73 -7.35 11.23 -13.22
N ASN A 74 -8.32 10.33 -13.38
CA ASN A 74 -9.02 10.06 -14.64
C ASN A 74 -8.10 9.64 -15.79
N ALA A 75 -6.99 8.94 -15.47
CA ALA A 75 -6.15 8.35 -16.50
C ALA A 75 -6.94 7.31 -17.33
N PRO A 76 -6.69 7.20 -18.65
CA PRO A 76 -7.35 6.21 -19.49
C PRO A 76 -7.05 4.79 -19.00
N TYR A 77 -7.99 3.85 -19.20
CA TYR A 77 -7.80 2.45 -18.79
C TYR A 77 -6.77 1.70 -19.65
N VAL A 78 -6.68 2.09 -20.92
CA VAL A 78 -5.65 1.63 -21.87
C VAL A 78 -4.65 2.77 -22.01
N THR A 79 -3.40 2.51 -21.66
CA THR A 79 -2.33 3.52 -21.71
C THR A 79 -2.08 3.91 -23.16
N SER A 80 -2.14 5.21 -23.44
CA SER A 80 -1.82 5.75 -24.75
C SER A 80 -0.51 6.53 -24.72
N VAL A 81 0.15 6.59 -25.88
CA VAL A 81 1.33 7.45 -26.06
C VAL A 81 1.01 8.92 -25.81
N GLN A 82 -0.21 9.35 -26.19
CA GLN A 82 -0.66 10.72 -26.02
C GLN A 82 -0.64 11.15 -24.56
N VAL A 83 -1.26 10.38 -23.65
CA VAL A 83 -1.28 10.76 -22.22
C VAL A 83 0.13 10.75 -21.63
N MET A 84 0.98 9.80 -22.04
CA MET A 84 2.37 9.77 -21.59
C MET A 84 3.13 11.02 -22.03
N ASP A 85 2.95 11.47 -23.28
CA ASP A 85 3.61 12.66 -23.82
C ASP A 85 3.07 13.96 -23.21
N GLU A 86 1.79 14.04 -22.83
CA GLU A 86 1.20 15.17 -22.09
C GLU A 86 1.90 15.41 -20.75
N TYR A 87 2.35 14.34 -20.08
CA TYR A 87 3.12 14.40 -18.83
C TYR A 87 4.64 14.26 -19.03
N ASP A 88 5.10 14.29 -20.29
CA ASP A 88 6.51 14.21 -20.65
C ASP A 88 7.17 12.89 -20.19
N CYS A 89 6.39 11.84 -19.98
CA CYS A 89 6.85 10.51 -19.57
C CYS A 89 7.28 9.68 -20.78
N LYS A 90 8.57 9.35 -20.89
CA LYS A 90 9.04 8.54 -22.01
C LYS A 90 8.61 7.08 -21.89
N TYR A 91 8.58 6.52 -20.69
CA TYR A 91 8.32 5.11 -20.46
C TYR A 91 7.11 4.90 -19.57
N VAL A 92 6.34 3.86 -19.85
CA VAL A 92 5.38 3.29 -18.90
C VAL A 92 5.98 2.02 -18.30
N ALA A 93 5.82 1.85 -16.99
CA ALA A 93 6.24 0.66 -16.27
C ALA A 93 5.01 -0.11 -15.76
N HIS A 94 5.00 -1.43 -15.95
CA HIS A 94 3.95 -2.29 -15.43
C HIS A 94 4.54 -3.62 -14.94
N GLY A 95 3.76 -4.36 -14.13
CA GLY A 95 4.09 -5.72 -13.73
C GLY A 95 4.09 -6.69 -14.92
N ASP A 96 4.63 -7.89 -14.70
CA ASP A 96 4.74 -9.01 -15.65
C ASP A 96 3.41 -9.78 -15.89
N ASP A 97 2.29 -9.25 -15.39
CA ASP A 97 0.95 -9.82 -15.60
C ASP A 97 0.38 -9.47 -16.98
N ILE A 98 -0.41 -10.39 -17.55
CA ILE A 98 -1.20 -10.11 -18.76
C ILE A 98 -2.30 -9.10 -18.42
N THR A 99 -2.34 -7.99 -19.14
CA THR A 99 -3.31 -6.91 -18.95
C THR A 99 -4.15 -6.73 -20.20
N THR A 100 -5.44 -7.01 -20.07
CA THR A 100 -6.40 -6.90 -21.16
C THR A 100 -7.54 -5.96 -20.82
N ASP A 101 -8.03 -5.25 -21.84
CA ASP A 101 -9.25 -4.45 -21.77
C ASP A 101 -10.53 -5.32 -21.79
N ALA A 102 -11.69 -4.68 -21.84
CA ALA A 102 -12.99 -5.38 -21.91
C ALA A 102 -13.13 -6.29 -23.14
N ASP A 103 -12.46 -5.96 -24.24
CA ASP A 103 -12.54 -6.66 -25.52
C ASP A 103 -11.46 -7.74 -25.65
N GLY A 104 -10.54 -7.83 -24.69
CA GLY A 104 -9.46 -8.82 -24.64
C GLY A 104 -8.16 -8.37 -25.30
N ASN A 105 -8.03 -7.09 -25.67
CA ASN A 105 -6.82 -6.55 -26.27
C ASN A 105 -5.79 -6.18 -25.20
N ASP A 106 -4.50 -6.34 -25.51
CA ASP A 106 -3.39 -5.93 -24.62
C ASP A 106 -3.42 -4.42 -24.38
N CYS A 107 -3.58 -4.00 -23.12
CA CYS A 107 -3.67 -2.60 -22.72
C CYS A 107 -2.42 -1.77 -23.06
N TYR A 108 -1.29 -2.43 -23.34
CA TYR A 108 -0.01 -1.80 -23.61
C TYR A 108 0.53 -2.13 -25.01
N ALA A 109 -0.32 -2.63 -25.93
CA ALA A 109 0.11 -3.03 -27.27
C ALA A 109 0.84 -1.91 -28.03
N GLU A 110 0.27 -0.70 -28.06
CA GLU A 110 0.82 0.47 -28.75
C GLU A 110 2.20 0.85 -28.18
N VAL A 111 2.30 1.00 -26.85
CA VAL A 111 3.54 1.42 -26.19
C VAL A 111 4.64 0.35 -26.26
N LYS A 112 4.28 -0.94 -26.33
CA LYS A 112 5.22 -2.04 -26.58
C LYS A 112 5.79 -1.98 -28.00
N GLN A 113 4.96 -1.74 -29.01
CA GLN A 113 5.40 -1.58 -30.40
C GLN A 113 6.38 -0.42 -30.57
N LEU A 114 6.25 0.62 -29.74
CA LEU A 114 7.11 1.80 -29.74
C LEU A 114 8.33 1.68 -28.80
N HIS A 115 8.55 0.51 -28.18
CA HIS A 115 9.63 0.27 -27.22
C HIS A 115 9.63 1.26 -26.02
N ARG A 116 8.43 1.65 -25.56
CA ARG A 116 8.19 2.55 -24.42
C ARG A 116 7.66 1.82 -23.18
N PHE A 117 7.66 0.49 -23.17
CA PHE A 117 7.19 -0.34 -22.07
C PHE A 117 8.37 -0.91 -21.26
N LEU A 118 8.33 -0.75 -19.94
CA LEU A 118 9.27 -1.33 -18.98
C LEU A 118 8.52 -2.31 -18.07
N GLU A 119 9.20 -3.40 -17.69
CA GLU A 119 8.62 -4.45 -16.85
C GLU A 119 9.32 -4.52 -15.50
N PHE A 120 8.56 -4.78 -14.44
CA PHE A 120 9.06 -5.14 -13.12
C PHE A 120 8.29 -6.34 -12.56
N LYS A 121 8.84 -7.00 -11.54
CA LYS A 121 8.21 -8.19 -10.98
C LYS A 121 7.03 -7.81 -10.09
N ARG A 122 5.92 -8.53 -10.24
CA ARG A 122 4.79 -8.43 -9.32
C ARG A 122 5.21 -8.76 -7.89
N THR A 123 4.71 -7.99 -6.91
CA THR A 123 4.87 -8.33 -5.49
C THR A 123 4.02 -9.56 -5.16
N PRO A 124 4.59 -10.64 -4.60
CA PRO A 124 3.86 -11.87 -4.31
C PRO A 124 2.90 -11.70 -3.12
N ASN A 125 1.98 -12.66 -2.97
CA ASN A 125 1.19 -12.92 -1.76
C ASN A 125 0.22 -11.81 -1.32
N ILE A 126 -0.12 -10.84 -2.19
CA ILE A 126 -1.19 -9.88 -1.92
C ILE A 126 -1.96 -9.52 -3.19
N SER A 127 -3.28 -9.44 -3.07
CA SER A 127 -4.13 -8.85 -4.11
C SER A 127 -5.45 -8.38 -3.51
N THR A 128 -6.13 -7.44 -4.16
CA THR A 128 -7.51 -7.06 -3.82
C THR A 128 -8.45 -8.27 -3.74
N THR A 129 -8.23 -9.26 -4.61
CA THR A 129 -9.00 -10.51 -4.66
C THR A 129 -8.79 -11.34 -3.39
N ASP A 130 -7.55 -11.49 -2.94
CA ASP A 130 -7.23 -12.18 -1.69
C ASP A 130 -7.82 -11.44 -0.47
N LEU A 131 -7.65 -10.11 -0.39
CA LEU A 131 -8.21 -9.31 0.69
C LEU A 131 -9.74 -9.41 0.78
N ILE A 132 -10.44 -9.36 -0.35
CA ILE A 132 -11.90 -9.57 -0.38
C ILE A 132 -12.25 -10.98 0.12
N ALA A 133 -11.51 -12.01 -0.28
CA ALA A 133 -11.75 -13.38 0.18
C ALA A 133 -11.56 -13.49 1.70
N ARG A 134 -10.55 -12.83 2.28
CA ARG A 134 -10.36 -12.76 3.73
C ARG A 134 -11.53 -12.06 4.42
N MET A 135 -12.06 -10.96 3.88
CA MET A 135 -13.22 -10.25 4.44
C MET A 135 -14.52 -11.06 4.39
N LEU A 136 -14.69 -11.90 3.35
CA LEU A 136 -15.84 -12.79 3.20
C LEU A 136 -15.70 -14.09 4.02
N SER A 137 -14.50 -14.36 4.54
CA SER A 137 -14.18 -15.53 5.36
C SER A 137 -14.32 -15.23 6.85
N SER A 138 -14.47 -16.29 7.65
CA SER A 138 -14.37 -16.22 9.13
C SER A 138 -13.03 -16.76 9.64
N SER A 139 -12.10 -17.11 8.74
CA SER A 139 -10.81 -17.70 9.09
C SER A 139 -9.78 -16.66 9.53
N CYS A 140 -8.92 -17.06 10.46
CA CYS A 140 -7.77 -16.28 10.94
C CYS A 140 -6.43 -16.92 10.51
N ALA A 141 -6.46 -17.81 9.52
CA ALA A 141 -5.29 -18.60 9.12
C ALA A 141 -4.12 -17.74 8.59
N HIS A 142 -4.37 -16.49 8.20
CA HIS A 142 -3.35 -15.55 7.74
C HIS A 142 -2.68 -14.77 8.89
N HIS A 143 -3.19 -14.86 10.12
CA HIS A 143 -2.61 -14.19 11.29
C HIS A 143 -1.25 -14.77 11.63
N ILE A 144 -0.35 -13.90 12.07
CA ILE A 144 0.99 -14.28 12.49
C ILE A 144 0.99 -14.48 14.01
N PRO A 145 1.37 -15.67 14.52
CA PRO A 145 1.43 -15.95 15.95
C PRO A 145 2.47 -15.08 16.66
N ALA A 146 2.17 -14.69 17.91
CA ALA A 146 3.04 -13.82 18.71
C ALA A 146 4.41 -14.43 19.05
N ASP A 147 4.51 -15.76 19.07
CA ASP A 147 5.72 -16.53 19.38
C ASP A 147 6.51 -16.95 18.13
N SER A 148 6.08 -16.54 16.94
CA SER A 148 6.75 -16.92 15.69
C SER A 148 8.01 -16.11 15.41
N THR A 149 9.00 -16.73 14.77
CA THR A 149 10.32 -16.14 14.46
C THR A 149 10.39 -15.44 13.11
N TRP A 150 9.24 -15.21 12.46
CA TRP A 150 9.13 -14.68 11.10
C TRP A 150 9.86 -13.35 10.89
N LEU A 151 9.98 -12.52 11.94
CA LEU A 151 10.68 -11.23 11.90
C LEU A 151 12.19 -11.35 11.67
N HIS A 152 12.77 -12.52 11.98
CA HIS A 152 14.22 -12.75 11.83
C HIS A 152 14.55 -13.45 10.51
N GLU A 153 13.56 -13.79 9.69
CA GLU A 153 13.79 -14.30 8.34
C GLU A 153 14.44 -13.19 7.49
N PRO A 154 15.61 -13.43 6.86
CA PRO A 154 16.32 -12.39 6.11
C PRO A 154 15.45 -11.72 5.04
N SER A 155 14.61 -12.49 4.35
CA SER A 155 13.70 -11.99 3.31
C SER A 155 12.67 -10.99 3.84
N VAL A 156 12.23 -11.13 5.10
CA VAL A 156 11.30 -10.22 5.76
C VAL A 156 12.00 -8.91 6.09
N VAL A 157 13.20 -8.98 6.67
CA VAL A 157 14.00 -7.79 7.01
C VAL A 157 14.40 -7.03 5.75
N ASP A 158 14.80 -7.74 4.68
CA ASP A 158 15.11 -7.15 3.37
C ASP A 158 13.90 -6.42 2.78
N GLN A 159 12.70 -7.00 2.93
CA GLN A 159 11.48 -6.34 2.47
C GLN A 159 11.16 -5.09 3.29
N PHE A 160 11.34 -5.12 4.61
CA PHE A 160 11.19 -3.93 5.44
C PHE A 160 12.20 -2.85 5.04
N ALA A 161 13.47 -3.20 4.84
CA ALA A 161 14.49 -2.27 4.38
C ALA A 161 14.15 -1.67 3.01
N ALA A 162 13.61 -2.49 2.10
CA ALA A 162 13.13 -2.04 0.81
C ALA A 162 11.99 -1.01 0.91
N TYR A 163 11.03 -1.19 1.82
CA TYR A 163 9.91 -0.25 2.03
C TYR A 163 10.28 0.95 2.89
N ALA A 164 11.35 0.86 3.66
CA ALA A 164 11.89 1.92 4.50
C ALA A 164 12.80 2.90 3.75
N THR A 165 12.72 2.94 2.42
CA THR A 165 13.52 3.83 1.58
C THR A 165 12.94 5.24 1.48
N ALA A 166 13.76 6.21 1.11
CA ALA A 166 13.36 7.59 0.83
C ALA A 166 12.49 7.68 -0.43
N ALA A 167 12.04 8.88 -0.77
CA ALA A 167 11.20 9.13 -1.95
C ALA A 167 11.84 8.67 -3.27
N ASN A 168 13.17 8.54 -3.36
CA ASN A 168 13.86 7.98 -4.53
C ASN A 168 13.78 6.45 -4.64
N GLY A 169 13.25 5.75 -3.63
CA GLY A 169 13.11 4.29 -3.63
C GLY A 169 14.41 3.51 -3.41
N THR A 170 15.51 4.19 -3.07
CA THR A 170 16.84 3.59 -2.90
C THR A 170 17.46 3.91 -1.55
N ASP A 171 17.47 5.17 -1.15
CA ASP A 171 18.24 5.60 0.01
C ASP A 171 17.52 5.18 1.29
N PRO A 172 18.23 4.79 2.36
CA PRO A 172 17.60 4.54 3.65
C PRO A 172 16.81 5.77 4.13
N PHE A 173 15.68 5.56 4.81
CA PHE A 173 14.88 6.65 5.36
C PHE A 173 14.22 6.27 6.68
N ALA A 174 13.25 5.35 6.63
CA ALA A 174 12.45 4.99 7.78
C ALA A 174 13.18 3.96 8.65
N ALA A 175 12.88 3.95 9.94
CA ALA A 175 13.34 2.89 10.83
C ALA A 175 12.23 1.86 11.07
N VAL A 176 12.62 0.61 11.31
CA VAL A 176 11.70 -0.47 11.67
C VAL A 176 12.20 -1.12 12.95
N TYR A 177 11.32 -1.15 13.94
CA TYR A 177 11.58 -1.66 15.27
C TYR A 177 10.59 -2.78 15.62
N ASN A 178 10.98 -3.64 16.55
CA ASN A 178 10.14 -4.68 17.12
C ASN A 178 10.07 -4.51 18.64
N CYS A 179 8.85 -4.47 19.19
CA CYS A 179 8.63 -4.44 20.62
C CYS A 179 8.66 -5.86 21.19
N THR A 180 9.60 -6.13 22.09
CA THR A 180 9.76 -7.43 22.76
C THR A 180 9.56 -7.30 24.27
N SER A 181 9.52 -8.43 24.98
CA SER A 181 9.52 -8.43 26.44
C SER A 181 10.81 -7.88 27.06
N GLN A 182 11.90 -7.82 26.29
CA GLN A 182 13.21 -7.32 26.72
C GLN A 182 13.46 -5.86 26.30
N GLY A 183 12.49 -5.22 25.62
CA GLY A 183 12.60 -3.86 25.11
C GLY A 183 12.47 -3.79 23.59
N ILE A 184 13.01 -2.73 23.00
CA ILE A 184 12.91 -2.46 21.56
C ILE A 184 14.13 -3.03 20.82
N GLU A 185 13.85 -3.92 19.87
CA GLU A 185 14.82 -4.44 18.91
C GLU A 185 14.79 -3.58 17.62
N VAL A 186 15.97 -3.37 17.03
CA VAL A 186 16.11 -2.65 15.75
C VAL A 186 16.20 -3.66 14.62
N LEU A 187 15.22 -3.65 13.70
CA LEU A 187 15.22 -4.48 12.50
C LEU A 187 15.85 -3.76 11.30
N VAL A 188 15.48 -2.48 11.11
CA VAL A 188 15.99 -1.62 10.04
C VAL A 188 16.36 -0.26 10.63
N ARG A 189 17.56 0.23 10.31
CA ARG A 189 18.01 1.57 10.71
C ARG A 189 17.54 2.60 9.68
N GLY A 190 16.92 3.68 10.15
CA GLY A 190 16.58 4.85 9.33
C GLY A 190 17.74 5.85 9.20
N ASP A 191 17.53 6.89 8.40
CA ASP A 191 18.57 7.89 8.02
C ASP A 191 18.53 9.17 8.87
N HIS A 192 17.79 9.19 9.98
CA HIS A 192 17.55 10.44 10.69
C HIS A 192 17.77 10.35 12.20
N ALA A 193 18.81 11.04 12.67
CA ALA A 193 18.89 11.48 14.06
C ALA A 193 17.89 12.63 14.24
N SER A 194 16.90 12.45 15.11
CA SER A 194 16.02 13.55 15.54
C SER A 194 15.91 13.55 17.06
N ASN A 195 15.86 14.75 17.63
CA ASN A 195 15.66 14.97 19.06
C ASN A 195 14.17 15.07 19.43
N SER A 196 13.25 14.91 18.45
CA SER A 196 11.82 14.99 18.68
C SER A 196 11.07 13.93 17.86
N ALA A 197 10.20 13.20 18.54
CA ALA A 197 9.30 12.22 17.95
C ALA A 197 7.88 12.35 18.51
N VAL A 198 6.92 11.89 17.73
CA VAL A 198 5.54 11.61 18.12
C VAL A 198 5.24 10.15 17.80
N LEU A 199 4.52 9.49 18.70
CA LEU A 199 3.95 8.17 18.47
C LEU A 199 2.46 8.27 18.16
N VAL A 200 2.06 7.58 17.10
CA VAL A 200 0.67 7.20 16.86
C VAL A 200 0.62 5.68 16.87
N SER A 201 -0.28 5.07 17.65
CA SER A 201 -0.42 3.62 17.69
C SER A 201 -1.81 3.16 17.32
N GLY A 202 -1.91 1.98 16.71
CA GLY A 202 -3.20 1.43 16.31
C GLY A 202 -3.10 0.12 15.55
N ALA A 203 -4.26 -0.36 15.10
CA ALA A 203 -4.36 -1.54 14.26
C ALA A 203 -3.81 -1.27 12.85
N PHE A 204 -4.16 -0.14 12.21
CA PHE A 204 -3.83 0.15 10.81
C PHE A 204 -4.19 -0.98 9.84
N ASP A 205 -5.32 -1.63 10.10
CA ASP A 205 -5.83 -2.74 9.30
C ASP A 205 -6.60 -2.24 8.08
N LEU A 206 -6.30 -2.81 6.90
CA LEU A 206 -6.71 -2.27 5.61
C LEU A 206 -6.33 -0.79 5.44
N PHE A 207 -5.10 -0.44 5.83
CA PHE A 207 -4.56 0.93 5.84
C PHE A 207 -5.16 1.84 4.76
N HIS A 208 -6.02 2.76 5.18
CA HIS A 208 -6.94 3.48 4.30
C HIS A 208 -6.83 5.01 4.45
N CYS A 209 -7.57 5.76 3.63
CA CYS A 209 -7.50 7.24 3.61
C CYS A 209 -7.77 7.89 4.97
N GLY A 210 -8.61 7.28 5.82
CA GLY A 210 -8.78 7.72 7.21
C GLY A 210 -7.50 7.64 8.05
N ASP A 211 -6.73 6.55 7.93
CA ASP A 211 -5.43 6.42 8.62
C ASP A 211 -4.41 7.39 8.04
N ILE A 212 -4.37 7.51 6.71
CA ILE A 212 -3.46 8.40 6.00
C ILE A 212 -3.71 9.86 6.42
N GLU A 213 -4.96 10.31 6.44
CA GLU A 213 -5.33 11.66 6.89
C GLU A 213 -4.98 11.88 8.36
N TYR A 214 -5.14 10.84 9.20
CA TYR A 214 -4.75 10.91 10.59
C TYR A 214 -3.24 11.13 10.74
N LEU A 215 -2.43 10.34 10.03
CA LEU A 215 -0.96 10.43 10.05
C LEU A 215 -0.47 11.74 9.42
N GLU A 216 -1.08 12.20 8.34
CA GLU A 216 -0.83 13.51 7.75
C GLU A 216 -1.03 14.60 8.80
N LYS A 217 -2.21 14.63 9.44
CA LYS A 217 -2.54 15.62 10.47
C LYS A 217 -1.60 15.56 11.65
N ALA A 218 -1.25 14.35 12.11
CA ALA A 218 -0.28 14.16 13.18
C ALA A 218 1.07 14.78 12.80
N LYS A 219 1.55 14.51 11.59
CA LYS A 219 2.83 15.03 11.09
C LYS A 219 2.83 16.55 10.96
N VAL A 220 1.84 17.12 10.29
CA VAL A 220 1.78 18.58 10.01
C VAL A 220 1.49 19.41 11.26
N SER A 221 0.88 18.82 12.28
CA SER A 221 0.61 19.50 13.56
C SER A 221 1.81 19.53 14.51
N THR A 222 2.92 18.89 14.13
CA THR A 222 4.16 18.89 14.91
C THR A 222 5.19 19.89 14.36
N PRO A 223 6.11 20.39 15.19
CA PRO A 223 7.21 21.22 14.72
C PRO A 223 8.01 20.56 13.59
N MET A 224 8.56 21.38 12.70
CA MET A 224 9.42 20.90 11.62
C MET A 224 10.58 20.09 12.20
N GLY A 225 10.82 18.89 11.64
CA GLY A 225 11.86 17.97 12.11
C GLY A 225 11.39 16.93 13.15
N THR A 226 10.19 17.08 13.73
CA THR A 226 9.60 16.03 14.58
C THR A 226 9.31 14.78 13.75
N LYS A 227 9.72 13.62 14.26
CA LYS A 227 9.55 12.31 13.61
C LYS A 227 8.20 11.70 13.96
N LEU A 228 7.50 11.18 12.95
CA LEU A 228 6.27 10.42 13.15
C LEU A 228 6.58 8.93 13.21
N VAL A 229 6.44 8.38 14.40
CA VAL A 229 6.60 6.96 14.72
C VAL A 229 5.22 6.32 14.79
N VAL A 230 5.05 5.18 14.12
CA VAL A 230 3.78 4.47 14.09
C VAL A 230 3.90 3.11 14.78
N GLY A 231 3.22 2.96 15.92
CA GLY A 231 3.11 1.70 16.64
C GLY A 231 2.00 0.82 16.07
N ILE A 232 2.33 -0.40 15.67
CA ILE A 232 1.41 -1.33 15.03
C ILE A 232 1.12 -2.48 15.99
N TYR A 233 -0.15 -2.66 16.32
CA TYR A 233 -0.58 -3.71 17.24
C TYR A 233 -0.37 -5.10 16.66
N SER A 234 -0.13 -6.09 17.51
CA SER A 234 -0.04 -7.50 17.10
C SER A 234 -1.39 -8.00 16.56
N ASP A 235 -1.38 -9.05 15.74
CA ASP A 235 -2.62 -9.62 15.18
C ASP A 235 -3.57 -10.09 16.29
N SER A 236 -3.04 -10.72 17.34
CA SER A 236 -3.82 -11.21 18.48
C SER A 236 -4.40 -10.08 19.33
N ASP A 237 -3.72 -8.94 19.45
CA ASP A 237 -4.25 -7.77 20.14
C ASP A 237 -5.41 -7.16 19.35
N VAL A 238 -5.24 -6.97 18.04
CA VAL A 238 -6.31 -6.46 17.17
C VAL A 238 -7.51 -7.42 17.15
N GLN A 239 -7.26 -8.73 17.09
CA GLN A 239 -8.31 -9.74 17.14
C GLN A 239 -9.06 -9.69 18.48
N ARG A 240 -8.37 -9.50 19.60
CA ARG A 240 -9.00 -9.41 20.92
C ARG A 240 -9.89 -8.16 21.05
N GLU A 241 -9.50 -7.05 20.44
CA GLU A 241 -10.28 -5.81 20.44
C GLU A 241 -11.47 -5.83 19.48
N LYS A 242 -11.27 -6.27 18.23
CA LYS A 242 -12.28 -6.21 17.16
C LYS A 242 -13.07 -7.51 16.97
N GLY A 243 -12.56 -8.63 17.45
CA GLY A 243 -13.14 -9.96 17.27
C GLY A 243 -13.07 -10.49 15.83
N LYS A 244 -13.80 -11.58 15.58
CA LYS A 244 -13.93 -12.23 14.26
C LYS A 244 -12.56 -12.57 13.66
N ASN A 245 -12.43 -12.37 12.35
CA ASN A 245 -11.23 -12.56 11.54
C ASN A 245 -10.34 -11.31 11.44
N TYR A 246 -10.59 -10.28 12.26
CA TYR A 246 -9.68 -9.13 12.32
C TYR A 246 -8.35 -9.49 12.99
N PRO A 247 -7.22 -8.91 12.53
CA PRO A 247 -7.13 -8.01 11.39
C PRO A 247 -7.22 -8.76 10.05
N ILE A 248 -7.69 -8.09 8.99
CA ILE A 248 -7.76 -8.67 7.63
C ILE A 248 -6.36 -8.78 7.00
N MET A 249 -5.51 -7.79 7.26
CA MET A 249 -4.09 -7.83 6.95
C MET A 249 -3.30 -8.20 8.21
N ASN A 250 -2.39 -9.15 8.10
CA ASN A 250 -1.52 -9.48 9.23
C ASN A 250 -0.50 -8.36 9.50
N ILE A 251 0.22 -8.45 10.61
CA ILE A 251 1.14 -7.39 11.05
C ILE A 251 2.22 -7.06 10.01
N TYR A 252 2.74 -8.05 9.29
CA TYR A 252 3.71 -7.85 8.21
C TYR A 252 3.12 -6.97 7.10
N GLU A 253 1.93 -7.33 6.61
CA GLU A 253 1.25 -6.61 5.55
C GLU A 253 0.88 -5.19 5.97
N ARG A 254 0.38 -5.01 7.20
CA ARG A 254 0.03 -3.71 7.78
C ARG A 254 1.25 -2.82 7.91
N ALA A 255 2.37 -3.36 8.37
CA ALA A 255 3.63 -2.63 8.47
C ALA A 255 4.14 -2.12 7.12
N LEU A 256 4.10 -2.94 6.08
CA LEU A 256 4.46 -2.50 4.72
C LEU A 256 3.50 -1.43 4.18
N CYS A 257 2.20 -1.54 4.45
CA CYS A 257 1.21 -0.52 4.09
C CYS A 257 1.41 0.82 4.82
N VAL A 258 1.90 0.80 6.06
CA VAL A 258 2.22 2.01 6.82
C VAL A 258 3.55 2.62 6.35
N LEU A 259 4.59 1.80 6.14
CA LEU A 259 5.93 2.27 5.74
C LEU A 259 5.95 3.05 4.43
N GLN A 260 5.09 2.69 3.47
CA GLN A 260 5.00 3.39 2.20
C GLN A 260 4.45 4.82 2.32
N CYS A 261 3.79 5.19 3.42
CA CYS A 261 3.20 6.51 3.60
C CYS A 261 4.29 7.59 3.79
N LYS A 262 4.23 8.67 3.00
CA LYS A 262 5.26 9.73 2.98
C LYS A 262 5.46 10.45 4.32
N TYR A 263 4.45 10.41 5.19
CA TYR A 263 4.49 11.07 6.51
C TYR A 263 5.20 10.24 7.59
N VAL A 264 5.36 8.93 7.39
CA VAL A 264 5.89 8.01 8.40
C VAL A 264 7.41 8.00 8.39
N ASP A 265 8.04 8.21 9.55
CA ASP A 265 9.49 8.15 9.74
C ASP A 265 9.95 6.83 10.38
N ALA A 266 9.09 6.16 11.14
CA ALA A 266 9.42 4.85 11.71
C ALA A 266 8.16 4.04 12.01
N VAL A 267 8.33 2.71 12.03
CA VAL A 267 7.30 1.77 12.48
C VAL A 267 7.84 0.94 13.64
N ILE A 268 6.98 0.69 14.63
CA ILE A 268 7.24 -0.21 15.75
C ILE A 268 6.21 -1.33 15.71
N LEU A 269 6.68 -2.57 15.56
CA LEU A 269 5.84 -3.76 15.52
C LEU A 269 5.56 -4.26 16.93
N ASN A 270 4.44 -4.96 17.10
CA ASN A 270 4.02 -5.61 18.35
C ASN A 270 3.83 -4.63 19.52
N CYS A 271 3.45 -3.38 19.24
CA CYS A 271 3.00 -2.46 20.28
C CYS A 271 1.71 -2.99 20.92
N LYS A 272 1.58 -2.84 22.23
CA LYS A 272 0.31 -3.15 22.91
C LYS A 272 -0.61 -1.93 22.91
N PRO A 273 -1.93 -2.12 23.01
CA PRO A 273 -2.84 -1.01 23.31
C PRO A 273 -2.39 -0.26 24.58
N GLY A 274 -2.27 1.06 24.49
CA GLY A 274 -1.77 1.91 25.58
C GLY A 274 -0.24 2.00 25.69
N PHE A 275 0.51 1.48 24.71
CA PHE A 275 1.97 1.63 24.63
C PHE A 275 2.38 3.11 24.52
N ASP A 276 3.35 3.55 25.34
CA ASP A 276 3.85 4.92 25.38
C ASP A 276 5.33 4.98 24.93
N LEU A 277 5.74 6.10 24.33
CA LEU A 277 7.15 6.39 24.05
C LEU A 277 8.02 6.41 25.31
N ALA A 278 7.43 6.62 26.49
CA ALA A 278 8.14 6.47 27.76
C ALA A 278 8.76 5.06 27.95
N ASP A 279 8.22 4.04 27.30
CA ASP A 279 8.75 2.67 27.27
C ASP A 279 9.94 2.51 26.30
N ILE A 280 10.27 3.57 25.54
CA ILE A 280 11.36 3.62 24.57
C ILE A 280 12.36 4.70 24.97
N HIS A 281 13.43 4.31 25.67
CA HIS A 281 14.47 5.21 26.20
C HIS A 281 15.25 6.05 25.17
N PHE A 282 14.92 6.01 23.87
CA PHE A 282 15.69 6.64 22.78
C PHE A 282 14.98 7.76 22.00
N LEU A 283 13.70 8.07 22.25
CA LEU A 283 12.97 9.07 21.46
C LEU A 283 12.26 10.09 22.37
N PRO A 284 12.73 11.37 22.44
CA PRO A 284 12.04 12.40 23.19
C PRO A 284 10.78 12.87 22.45
N GLY A 285 9.66 13.00 23.16
CA GLY A 285 8.50 13.76 22.69
C GLY A 285 7.16 13.06 22.93
N GLN A 286 6.17 13.81 23.44
CA GLN A 286 4.79 13.38 23.57
C GLN A 286 3.95 14.20 22.60
N LEU A 287 3.13 13.56 21.76
CA LEU A 287 1.96 14.20 21.18
C LEU A 287 0.73 13.62 21.88
N ASN A 288 -0.14 14.50 22.36
CA ASN A 288 -1.47 14.10 22.75
C ASN A 288 -2.33 13.89 21.49
N VAL A 289 -2.45 12.63 21.07
CA VAL A 289 -3.18 12.16 19.90
C VAL A 289 -4.70 12.36 19.99
N ASP A 290 -5.24 12.64 21.18
CA ASP A 290 -6.68 12.87 21.40
C ASP A 290 -7.20 14.16 20.74
N SER A 291 -6.32 15.03 20.27
CA SER A 291 -6.67 16.31 19.63
C SER A 291 -6.85 16.24 18.11
N ILE A 292 -6.42 15.15 17.45
CA ILE A 292 -6.45 15.05 15.99
C ILE A 292 -7.88 14.72 15.50
N ARG A 293 -8.48 15.66 14.77
CA ARG A 293 -9.81 15.49 14.18
C ARG A 293 -9.72 15.25 12.67
N LEU A 294 -10.22 14.10 12.21
CA LEU A 294 -10.40 13.81 10.80
C LEU A 294 -11.48 14.73 10.19
N THR A 295 -11.31 15.10 8.92
CA THR A 295 -12.23 15.98 8.18
C THR A 295 -12.74 15.28 6.94
N THR A 296 -11.85 14.93 6.02
CA THR A 296 -12.21 14.47 4.66
C THR A 296 -12.71 13.04 4.69
N PHE A 297 -11.96 12.16 5.36
CA PHE A 297 -12.21 10.71 5.40
C PHE A 297 -12.65 10.24 6.79
N LYS A 298 -13.22 11.12 7.62
CA LYS A 298 -13.65 10.81 9.00
C LYS A 298 -14.61 9.63 9.14
N ASN A 299 -15.35 9.32 8.07
CA ASN A 299 -16.31 8.23 8.02
C ASN A 299 -15.75 6.95 7.38
N LEU A 300 -14.50 6.96 6.90
CA LEU A 300 -13.88 5.80 6.29
C LEU A 300 -13.10 5.02 7.35
N SER A 301 -13.53 3.78 7.58
CA SER A 301 -12.88 2.82 8.47
C SER A 301 -12.86 1.44 7.84
N SER A 302 -12.06 0.50 8.37
CA SER A 302 -12.07 -0.89 7.94
C SER A 302 -13.50 -1.49 7.94
N ASP A 303 -14.34 -1.15 8.93
CA ASP A 303 -15.73 -1.62 9.01
C ASP A 303 -16.60 -1.07 7.87
N VAL A 304 -16.41 0.20 7.48
CA VAL A 304 -17.15 0.81 6.37
C VAL A 304 -16.73 0.18 5.05
N ILE A 305 -15.42 -0.05 4.87
CA ILE A 305 -14.88 -0.72 3.69
C ILE A 305 -15.43 -2.15 3.59
N ILE A 306 -15.44 -2.90 4.69
CA ILE A 306 -16.01 -4.25 4.72
C ILE A 306 -17.52 -4.22 4.44
N LYS A 307 -18.26 -3.23 4.95
CA LYS A 307 -19.68 -3.05 4.60
C LYS A 307 -19.89 -2.83 3.11
N ARG A 308 -19.05 -2.03 2.44
CA ARG A 308 -19.08 -1.83 0.97
C ARG A 308 -18.82 -3.13 0.20
N VAL A 309 -17.91 -3.98 0.71
CA VAL A 309 -17.64 -5.31 0.13
C VAL A 309 -18.85 -6.22 0.29
N LEU A 310 -19.38 -6.32 1.51
CA LEU A 310 -20.51 -7.19 1.83
C LEU A 310 -21.80 -6.78 1.09
N SER A 311 -22.05 -5.48 0.89
CA SER A 311 -23.22 -5.00 0.15
C SER A 311 -23.17 -5.33 -1.35
N ASN A 312 -22.00 -5.66 -1.89
CA ASN A 312 -21.80 -6.03 -3.29
C ASN A 312 -21.24 -7.46 -3.44
N ARG A 313 -21.49 -8.32 -2.45
CA ARG A 313 -20.92 -9.67 -2.34
C ARG A 313 -21.08 -10.51 -3.61
N GLU A 314 -22.29 -10.57 -4.17
CA GLU A 314 -22.57 -11.36 -5.38
C GLU A 314 -21.71 -10.95 -6.57
N GLN A 315 -21.50 -9.64 -6.76
CA GLN A 315 -20.67 -9.11 -7.85
C GLN A 315 -19.20 -9.47 -7.66
N TYR A 316 -18.71 -9.46 -6.42
CA TYR A 316 -17.35 -9.87 -6.11
C TYR A 316 -17.12 -11.38 -6.23
N GLU A 317 -18.08 -12.19 -5.81
CA GLU A 317 -18.03 -13.65 -5.98
C GLU A 317 -18.02 -14.04 -7.47
N GLU A 318 -18.85 -13.40 -8.31
CA GLU A 318 -18.82 -13.64 -9.76
C GLU A 318 -17.49 -13.18 -10.40
N ARG A 319 -16.93 -12.05 -9.95
CA ARG A 319 -15.61 -11.58 -10.38
C ARG A 319 -14.50 -12.58 -10.01
N GLN A 320 -14.52 -13.13 -8.79
CA GLN A 320 -13.59 -14.17 -8.35
C GLN A 320 -13.68 -15.40 -9.27
N ARG A 321 -14.91 -15.84 -9.58
CA ARG A 321 -15.16 -16.97 -10.48
C ARG A 321 -14.57 -16.73 -11.88
N ARG A 322 -14.76 -15.52 -12.44
CA ARG A 322 -14.18 -15.13 -13.75
C ARG A 322 -12.66 -15.10 -13.75
N LYS A 323 -12.04 -14.57 -12.69
CA LYS A 323 -10.58 -14.56 -12.55
C LYS A 323 -9.99 -15.96 -12.45
N ASN A 324 -10.59 -16.84 -11.66
CA ASN A 324 -10.14 -18.24 -11.56
C ASN A 324 -10.22 -18.94 -12.93
N MET A 325 -11.28 -18.70 -13.71
CA MET A 325 -11.37 -19.21 -15.09
C MET A 325 -10.27 -18.65 -16.00
N LYS A 326 -9.95 -17.34 -15.91
CA LYS A 326 -8.84 -16.74 -16.68
C LYS A 326 -7.49 -17.35 -16.30
N SER A 327 -7.19 -17.49 -15.01
CA SER A 327 -5.95 -18.10 -14.52
C SER A 327 -5.75 -19.52 -15.03
N ILE A 328 -6.80 -20.36 -14.96
CA ILE A 328 -6.76 -21.73 -15.49
C ILE A 328 -6.49 -21.73 -17.01
N ASN A 329 -7.06 -20.77 -17.74
CA ASN A 329 -6.84 -20.66 -19.18
C ASN A 329 -5.41 -20.21 -19.51
N GLU A 330 -4.87 -19.26 -18.75
CA GLU A 330 -3.48 -18.78 -18.89
C GLU A 330 -2.46 -19.88 -18.59
N GLU A 331 -2.67 -20.69 -17.55
CA GLU A 331 -1.84 -21.86 -17.25
C GLU A 331 -1.88 -22.90 -18.38
N LYS A 332 -3.06 -23.14 -18.97
CA LYS A 332 -3.19 -24.03 -20.13
C LYS A 332 -2.43 -23.50 -21.35
N ILE A 333 -2.48 -22.20 -21.62
CA ILE A 333 -1.77 -21.57 -22.73
C ILE A 333 -0.24 -21.63 -22.50
N LYS A 334 0.22 -21.35 -21.27
CA LYS A 334 1.65 -21.46 -20.90
C LYS A 334 2.18 -22.89 -20.96
N ALA A 335 1.32 -23.90 -20.75
CA ALA A 335 1.71 -25.31 -20.85
C ALA A 335 1.78 -25.83 -22.31
N HIS A 336 1.27 -25.07 -23.29
CA HIS A 336 1.24 -25.44 -24.70
C HIS A 336 2.24 -24.65 -25.58
N ASN A 337 3.05 -23.78 -24.99
CA ASN A 337 4.11 -23.00 -25.65
C ASN A 337 5.47 -23.34 -25.03
#